data_AF-A0ABD5AKY2-F1
#
_entry.id   AF-A0ABD5AKY2-F1
#
_cell.length_a   1.000
_cell.length_b   1.000
_cell.length_c   1.000
_cell.angle_alpha   90.00
_cell.angle_beta   90.00
_cell.angle_gamma   90.00
#
_symmetry.space_group_name_H-M   'P 1'
#
loop_
_entity.id
_entity.type
_entity.pdbx_description
1 polymer ?
#
loop_
_entity_poly.entity_id
_entity_poly.type
_entity_poly.pdbx_seq_one_letter_code
_entity_poly.pdbx_strand_id
1 'polypeptide(L)'
;MSTQTFHYFLTYATFIDVNTGEIGNVTATQGYGDNRINKSGLKTIASEIEKFIKSQDPSRVVRDIKIISVSYLGEMTEAEFNS
;
A
#
# COMPACT_ATOMS: atom_id res chain seq x y z
N MET A 1 -3.92 -22.02 13.60
CA MET A 1 -3.68 -20.77 12.87
C MET A 1 -4.06 -21.04 11.43
N SER A 2 -4.97 -20.26 10.83
CA SER A 2 -5.25 -20.42 9.40
C SER A 2 -4.01 -20.00 8.62
N THR A 3 -3.47 -20.89 7.81
CA THR A 3 -2.40 -20.64 6.83
C THR A 3 -2.98 -19.86 5.64
N GLN A 4 -3.58 -18.70 5.92
CA GLN A 4 -4.18 -17.89 4.87
C GLN A 4 -3.04 -17.33 4.02
N THR A 5 -3.03 -17.72 2.74
CA THR A 5 -2.14 -17.13 1.75
C THR A 5 -2.69 -15.78 1.30
N PHE A 6 -1.78 -14.85 1.07
CA PHE A 6 -2.07 -13.52 0.55
C PHE A 6 -1.30 -13.31 -0.76
N HIS A 7 -1.85 -12.49 -1.63
CA HIS A 7 -1.17 -11.99 -2.80
C HIS A 7 -0.42 -10.72 -2.41
N TYR A 8 0.90 -10.72 -2.56
CA TYR A 8 1.74 -9.58 -2.20
C TYR A 8 2.04 -8.71 -3.41
N PHE A 9 2.01 -7.40 -3.17
CA PHE A 9 2.24 -6.41 -4.19
C PHE A 9 3.17 -5.32 -3.70
N LEU A 10 4.09 -4.90 -4.57
CA LEU A 10 4.86 -3.67 -4.43
C LEU A 10 4.11 -2.55 -5.13
N THR A 11 3.75 -1.51 -4.38
CA THR A 11 3.03 -0.34 -4.92
C THR A 11 3.91 0.89 -4.85
N TYR A 12 3.98 1.63 -5.97
CA TYR A 12 4.56 2.97 -6.02
C TYR A 12 3.45 4.00 -6.19
N ALA A 13 3.45 5.01 -5.35
CA ALA A 13 2.46 6.08 -5.35
C ALA A 13 3.07 7.45 -5.06
N THR A 14 2.36 8.49 -5.51
CA THR A 14 2.62 9.89 -5.13
C THR A 14 1.46 10.45 -4.34
N PHE A 15 1.72 11.44 -3.51
CA PHE A 15 0.71 12.15 -2.73
C PHE A 15 1.10 13.62 -2.57
N ILE A 16 0.16 14.46 -2.15
CA ILE A 16 0.45 15.84 -1.74
C ILE A 16 0.48 15.88 -0.22
N ASP A 17 1.60 16.33 0.35
CA ASP A 17 1.68 16.67 1.76
C ASP A 17 0.94 18.00 1.97
N VAL A 18 -0.09 18.01 2.81
CA VAL A 18 -0.92 19.20 3.04
C VAL A 18 -0.17 20.25 3.86
N ASN A 19 0.76 19.83 4.71
CA ASN A 19 1.50 20.74 5.59
C ASN A 19 2.56 21.53 4.83
N THR A 20 3.22 20.90 3.85
CA THR A 20 4.29 21.54 3.06
C THR A 20 3.84 21.95 1.67
N GLY A 21 2.75 21.37 1.15
CA GLY A 21 2.31 21.52 -0.23
C GLY A 21 3.13 20.73 -1.25
N GLU A 22 4.14 19.97 -0.81
CA GLU A 22 5.06 19.24 -1.68
C GLU A 22 4.47 17.92 -2.17
N ILE A 23 4.96 17.46 -3.31
CA ILE A 23 4.65 16.13 -3.83
C ILE A 23 5.58 15.11 -3.18
N GLY A 24 5.00 14.27 -2.32
CA GLY A 24 5.68 13.11 -1.75
C GLY A 24 5.57 11.90 -2.67
N ASN A 25 6.52 10.98 -2.53
CA ASN A 25 6.49 9.67 -3.14
C ASN A 25 6.62 8.60 -2.07
N VAL A 26 6.04 7.43 -2.33
CA VAL A 26 6.06 6.30 -1.41
C VAL A 26 6.09 4.99 -2.19
N THR A 27 6.89 4.06 -1.68
CA THR A 27 6.87 2.67 -2.10
C THR A 27 6.48 1.82 -0.90
N ALA A 28 5.46 0.99 -1.04
CA ALA A 28 4.97 0.13 0.03
C ALA A 28 4.70 -1.28 -0.50
N THR A 29 5.06 -2.28 0.30
CA THR A 29 4.69 -3.67 0.04
C THR A 29 3.53 -4.05 0.94
N GLN A 30 2.51 -4.69 0.38
CA GLN A 30 1.30 -5.05 1.11
C GLN A 30 0.67 -6.33 0.58
N GLY A 31 0.09 -7.10 1.50
CA GLY A 31 -0.70 -8.28 1.19
C GLY A 31 -2.16 -7.93 0.88
N TYR A 32 -2.75 -8.64 -0.06
CA TYR A 32 -4.15 -8.52 -0.43
C TYR A 32 -4.76 -9.92 -0.56
N GLY A 33 -5.92 -10.14 0.04
CA GLY A 33 -6.56 -11.46 0.09
C GLY A 33 -7.24 -11.89 -1.21
N ASP A 34 -7.32 -11.03 -2.21
CA ASP A 34 -7.89 -11.32 -3.53
C ASP A 34 -6.76 -11.30 -4.58
N ASN A 35 -6.85 -12.16 -5.58
CA ASN A 35 -5.86 -12.27 -6.65
C ASN A 35 -6.06 -11.23 -7.76
N ARG A 36 -7.12 -10.43 -7.70
CA ARG A 36 -7.45 -9.40 -8.70
C ARG A 36 -7.54 -8.02 -8.08
N ILE A 37 -6.71 -7.09 -8.57
CA ILE A 37 -6.81 -5.68 -8.23
C ILE A 37 -7.84 -5.01 -9.14
N ASN A 38 -9.09 -5.04 -8.71
CA ASN A 38 -10.17 -4.27 -9.33
C ASN A 38 -10.21 -2.83 -8.76
N LYS A 39 -11.20 -2.02 -9.19
CA LYS A 39 -11.35 -0.63 -8.71
C LYS A 39 -11.50 -0.52 -7.18
N SER A 40 -12.13 -1.51 -6.53
CA SER A 40 -12.22 -1.57 -5.07
C SER A 40 -10.87 -1.89 -4.45
N GLY A 41 -10.14 -2.86 -5.02
CA GLY A 41 -8.78 -3.21 -4.62
C GLY A 41 -7.83 -2.01 -4.68
N LEU A 42 -7.88 -1.19 -5.74
CA LEU A 42 -7.09 0.04 -5.82
C LEU A 42 -7.41 1.04 -4.69
N LYS A 43 -8.67 1.14 -4.26
CA LYS A 43 -9.04 1.99 -3.12
C LYS A 43 -8.49 1.44 -1.81
N THR A 44 -8.54 0.12 -1.62
CA THR A 44 -7.92 -0.54 -0.46
C THR A 44 -6.42 -0.28 -0.43
N ILE A 45 -5.74 -0.48 -1.57
CA ILE A 45 -4.30 -0.21 -1.74
C ILE A 45 -3.96 1.25 -1.37
N ALA A 46 -4.75 2.22 -1.84
CA ALA A 46 -4.54 3.63 -1.51
C ALA A 46 -4.74 3.92 -0.01
N SER A 47 -5.72 3.28 0.64
CA SER A 47 -5.95 3.42 2.09
C SER A 47 -4.82 2.81 2.91
N GLU A 48 -4.28 1.66 2.52
CA GLU A 48 -3.13 1.04 3.19
C GLU A 48 -1.85 1.89 3.01
N ILE A 49 -1.65 2.49 1.84
CA ILE A 49 -0.57 3.49 1.63
C ILE A 49 -0.73 4.67 2.59
N GLU A 50 -1.94 5.21 2.74
CA GLU A 50 -2.18 6.32 3.66
C GLU A 50 -1.84 5.94 5.11
N LYS A 51 -2.25 4.74 5.54
CA LYS A 51 -1.90 4.21 6.86
C LYS A 51 -0.39 4.03 7.01
N PHE A 52 0.29 3.53 5.99
CA PHE A 52 1.74 3.37 5.99
C PHE A 52 2.45 4.71 6.12
N ILE A 53 2.05 5.74 5.36
CA ILE A 53 2.62 7.08 5.47
C ILE A 53 2.43 7.62 6.90
N LYS A 54 1.23 7.48 7.47
CA LYS A 54 0.91 7.91 8.84
C LYS A 54 1.64 7.10 9.91
N SER A 55 1.99 5.84 9.66
CA SER A 55 2.77 5.04 10.61
C SER A 55 4.24 5.49 10.67
N GLN A 56 4.77 6.04 9.56
CA GLN A 56 6.10 6.63 9.52
C GLN A 56 6.12 8.04 10.14
N ASP A 57 5.08 8.84 9.91
CA ASP A 57 4.91 10.17 10.49
C ASP A 57 3.42 10.44 10.81
N PRO A 58 3.00 10.28 12.07
CA PRO A 58 1.60 10.49 12.47
C PRO A 58 1.10 11.92 12.31
N SER A 59 1.99 12.91 12.22
CA SER A 59 1.63 14.33 12.04
C SER A 59 1.35 14.68 10.58
N ARG A 60 1.75 13.79 9.65
CA ARG A 60 1.63 14.03 8.22
C ARG A 60 0.19 13.89 7.76
N VAL A 61 -0.30 14.94 7.13
CA VAL A 61 -1.62 14.97 6.49
C VAL A 61 -1.41 14.91 4.98
N VAL A 62 -1.96 13.88 4.34
CA VAL A 62 -1.80 13.67 2.89
C VAL A 62 -3.13 13.73 2.16
N ARG A 63 -3.09 14.15 0.90
CA ARG A 63 -4.23 14.11 -0.03
C ARG A 63 -3.78 13.67 -1.43
N ASP A 64 -4.76 13.43 -2.30
CA ASP A 64 -4.53 13.15 -3.73
C ASP A 64 -3.54 12.00 -3.96
N ILE A 65 -3.67 10.91 -3.19
CA ILE A 65 -2.86 9.70 -3.37
C ILE A 65 -3.15 9.13 -4.78
N LYS A 66 -2.10 9.09 -5.60
CA LYS A 66 -2.12 8.53 -6.96
C LYS A 66 -1.21 7.31 -7.00
N ILE A 67 -1.81 6.15 -7.24
CA ILE A 67 -1.08 4.92 -7.51
C ILE A 67 -0.54 4.99 -8.94
N ILE A 68 0.79 4.91 -9.09
CA ILE A 68 1.46 4.99 -10.37
C ILE A 68 1.72 3.60 -10.92
N SER A 69 2.14 2.66 -10.07
CA SER A 69 2.35 1.27 -10.47
C SER A 69 2.07 0.31 -9.32
N VAL A 70 1.66 -0.90 -9.69
CA VAL A 70 1.53 -2.04 -8.79
C VAL A 70 2.20 -3.24 -9.45
N SER A 71 3.13 -3.87 -8.74
CA SER A 71 3.88 -5.04 -9.21
C SER A 71 3.55 -6.24 -8.33
N TYR A 72 3.16 -7.37 -8.94
CA TYR A 72 2.88 -8.60 -8.20
C TYR A 72 4.19 -9.28 -7.78
N LEU A 73 4.28 -9.63 -6.49
CA LEU A 73 5.47 -10.26 -5.91
C LEU A 73 5.30 -11.77 -5.73
N GLY A 74 4.06 -12.25 -5.57
CA GLY A 74 3.77 -13.66 -5.40
C GLY A 74 2.66 -13.92 -4.38
N GLU A 75 2.35 -15.19 -4.19
CA GLU A 75 1.43 -15.68 -3.17
C GLU A 75 2.23 -16.40 -2.09
N MET A 76 2.01 -16.03 -0.82
CA MET A 76 2.64 -16.66 0.33
C MET A 76 1.84 -16.34 1.61
N THR A 77 2.12 -17.05 2.69
CA THR A 77 1.59 -16.72 4.01
C THR A 77 2.28 -15.50 4.61
N GLU A 78 1.65 -14.86 5.59
CA GLU A 78 2.26 -13.73 6.31
C GLU A 78 3.56 -14.10 7.02
N ALA A 79 3.68 -15.33 7.51
CA ALA A 79 4.90 -15.82 8.13
C ALA A 79 6.05 -15.94 7.11
N GLU A 80 5.78 -16.47 5.91
CA GLU A 80 6.76 -16.59 4.84
C GLU A 80 7.18 -15.24 4.26
N PHE A 81 6.27 -14.26 4.25
CA PHE A 81 6.61 -12.92 3.79
C PHE A 81 7.53 -12.17 4.78
N ASN A 82 7.38 -12.40 6.09
CA ASN A 82 8.11 -11.70 7.14
C ASN A 82 9.36 -12.45 7.66
N SER A 83 9.66 -13.65 7.14
CA SER A 83 10.86 -14.44 7.49
C SER A 83 12.08 -14.00 6.69
#